data_AF-K0PYC9-F1
#
_entry.id   AF-K0PYC9-F1
#
_cell.length_a   1.000
_cell.length_b   1.000
_cell.length_c   1.000
_cell.angle_alpha   90.00
_cell.angle_beta   90.00
_cell.angle_gamma   90.00
#
_symmetry.space_group_name_H-M   'P 1'
#
loop_
_entity.id
_entity.type
_entity.pdbx_description
1 polymer ?
#
loop_
_entity_poly.entity_id
_entity_poly.type
_entity_poly.pdbx_seq_one_letter_code
_entity_poly.pdbx_strand_id
1 'polypeptide(L)'
;MSRSRHQAKRRMQMLSTDRDFKAGGERFAVPTQGEVEGKLMVSELVAVACLQELLKKEHAPVIERVRRRILRDLKHRCCCLKLCPDDEKATADYALQILKSAVREAGSR
;
A
#
# COMPACT_ATOMS: atom_id res chain seq x y z
N MET A 1 43.95 1.10 -36.87
CA MET A 1 43.60 0.15 -35.79
C MET A 1 43.85 0.83 -34.46
N SER A 2 42.99 0.53 -33.48
CA SER A 2 43.09 0.87 -32.05
C SER A 2 42.35 2.12 -31.55
N ARG A 3 41.50 1.85 -30.54
CA ARG A 3 40.85 2.73 -29.56
C ARG A 3 39.45 3.24 -29.88
N SER A 4 38.48 2.35 -29.72
CA SER A 4 37.17 2.72 -29.18
C SER A 4 36.55 1.50 -28.49
N ARG A 5 35.76 1.74 -27.44
CA ARG A 5 35.00 0.77 -26.62
C ARG A 5 35.72 0.20 -25.40
N HIS A 6 36.11 1.09 -24.50
CA HIS A 6 36.01 0.83 -23.05
C HIS A 6 34.83 1.64 -22.50
N GLN A 7 33.62 1.17 -22.78
CA GLN A 7 32.43 1.61 -22.06
C GLN A 7 31.38 0.50 -22.13
N ALA A 8 30.67 0.33 -21.03
CA ALA A 8 29.54 -0.61 -20.85
C ALA A 8 29.90 -2.08 -20.65
N LYS A 9 30.83 -2.38 -19.73
CA LYS A 9 30.79 -3.64 -18.95
C LYS A 9 30.07 -3.42 -17.61
N ARG A 10 28.82 -2.96 -17.70
CA ARG A 10 27.79 -3.18 -16.68
C ARG A 10 26.65 -3.87 -17.40
N ARG A 11 26.81 -5.18 -17.63
CA ARG A 11 25.67 -6.07 -17.80
C ARG A 11 24.93 -6.03 -16.47
N MET A 12 24.03 -5.06 -16.35
CA MET A 12 22.94 -5.13 -15.41
C MET A 12 22.17 -6.36 -15.85
N GLN A 13 22.43 -7.48 -15.18
CA GLN A 13 21.57 -8.65 -15.23
C GLN A 13 20.24 -8.20 -14.63
N MET A 14 19.41 -7.54 -15.44
CA MET A 14 17.98 -7.66 -15.21
C MET A 14 17.71 -9.14 -15.41
N LEU A 15 17.51 -9.86 -14.30
CA LEU A 15 16.74 -11.08 -14.29
C LEU A 15 15.38 -10.70 -14.85
N SER A 16 15.27 -10.70 -16.19
CA SER A 16 13.99 -10.73 -16.87
C SER A 16 13.37 -12.02 -16.39
N THR A 17 12.54 -11.89 -15.35
CA THR A 17 11.59 -12.91 -14.98
C THR A 17 10.58 -12.89 -16.11
N ASP A 18 10.93 -13.58 -17.20
CA ASP A 18 9.96 -14.09 -18.14
C ASP A 18 9.04 -14.96 -17.28
N ARG A 19 7.93 -14.35 -16.83
CA ARG A 19 7.06 -14.96 -15.84
C ARG A 19 6.50 -16.22 -16.47
N ASP A 20 6.44 -17.30 -15.71
CA ASP A 20 5.71 -18.51 -16.07
C ASP A 20 4.23 -18.17 -16.25
N PHE A 21 3.88 -17.62 -17.41
CA PHE A 21 2.51 -17.51 -17.87
C PHE A 21 2.08 -18.92 -18.28
N LYS A 22 1.77 -19.75 -17.28
CA LYS A 22 1.06 -21.00 -17.53
C LYS A 22 -0.36 -20.63 -17.99
N ALA A 23 -0.56 -20.66 -19.29
CA ALA A 23 -1.88 -20.59 -19.90
C ALA A 23 -2.75 -21.70 -19.30
N GLY A 24 -3.77 -21.30 -18.52
CA GLY A 24 -4.62 -22.22 -17.76
C GLY A 24 -5.14 -21.68 -16.42
N GLY A 25 -4.76 -20.46 -16.01
CA GLY A 25 -5.10 -19.93 -14.69
C GLY A 25 -5.50 -18.46 -14.69
N GLU A 26 -6.51 -18.04 -15.44
CA GLU A 26 -7.11 -16.69 -15.29
C GLU A 26 -7.54 -16.39 -13.83
N ARG A 27 -7.72 -17.44 -13.02
CA ARG A 27 -8.08 -17.35 -11.58
C ARG A 27 -6.90 -17.23 -10.61
N PHE A 28 -5.65 -17.40 -11.03
CA PHE A 28 -4.50 -17.51 -10.11
C PHE A 28 -3.26 -16.69 -10.52
N ALA A 29 -3.38 -15.75 -11.45
CA ALA A 29 -2.27 -14.88 -11.80
C ALA A 29 -1.86 -14.02 -10.57
N VAL A 30 -0.61 -14.17 -10.12
CA VAL A 30 -0.02 -13.27 -9.13
C VAL A 30 0.00 -11.86 -9.74
N PRO A 31 -0.55 -10.84 -9.06
CA PRO A 31 -0.63 -9.51 -9.63
C PRO A 31 0.76 -8.98 -10.00
N THR A 32 0.81 -8.17 -11.05
CA THR A 32 1.99 -7.38 -11.39
C THR A 32 2.24 -6.31 -10.33
N GLN A 33 3.48 -5.86 -10.23
CA GLN A 33 3.84 -4.78 -9.30
C GLN A 33 3.01 -3.51 -9.59
N GLY A 34 2.86 -3.16 -10.88
CA GLY A 34 2.05 -2.01 -11.28
C GLY A 34 0.56 -2.13 -10.91
N GLU A 35 -0.01 -3.34 -10.95
CA GLU A 35 -1.39 -3.56 -10.48
C GLU A 35 -1.51 -3.40 -8.96
N VAL A 36 -0.52 -3.84 -8.18
CA VAL A 36 -0.51 -3.65 -6.73
C VAL A 36 -0.35 -2.17 -6.39
N GLU A 37 0.62 -1.49 -7.00
CA GLU A 37 0.87 -0.05 -6.81
C GLU A 37 -0.36 0.79 -7.20
N GLY A 38 -0.98 0.48 -8.34
CA GLY A 38 -2.20 1.16 -8.79
C GLY A 38 -3.36 1.01 -7.82
N LYS A 39 -3.58 -0.20 -7.27
CA LYS A 39 -4.64 -0.44 -6.26
C LYS A 39 -4.37 0.30 -4.95
N LEU A 40 -3.10 0.37 -4.52
CA LEU A 40 -2.71 1.13 -3.34
C LEU A 40 -2.92 2.63 -3.54
N MET A 41 -2.50 3.18 -4.68
CA MET A 41 -2.68 4.59 -5.02
C MET A 41 -4.16 4.99 -5.07
N VAL A 42 -5.03 4.19 -5.68
CA VAL A 42 -6.48 4.44 -5.70
C VAL A 42 -7.05 4.45 -4.27
N SER A 43 -6.63 3.49 -3.44
CA SER A 43 -7.08 3.41 -2.04
C SER A 43 -6.65 4.64 -1.24
N GLU A 44 -5.42 5.12 -1.44
CA GLU A 44 -4.89 6.34 -0.83
C GLU A 44 -5.68 7.58 -1.27
N LEU A 45 -5.88 7.76 -2.57
CA LEU A 45 -6.63 8.91 -3.11
C LEU A 45 -8.05 8.98 -2.56
N VAL A 46 -8.76 7.83 -2.53
CA VAL A 46 -10.11 7.74 -1.97
C VAL A 46 -10.12 8.08 -0.48
N ALA A 47 -9.17 7.54 0.29
CA ALA A 47 -9.07 7.81 1.73
C ALA A 47 -8.79 9.29 2.02
N VAL A 48 -7.84 9.91 1.30
CA VAL A 48 -7.51 11.33 1.46
C VAL A 48 -8.69 12.22 1.10
N ALA A 49 -9.37 11.98 -0.03
CA ALA A 49 -10.53 12.76 -0.44
C ALA A 49 -11.67 12.69 0.60
N CYS A 50 -11.93 11.51 1.16
CA CYS A 50 -12.93 11.36 2.23
C CYS A 50 -12.52 12.13 3.50
N LEU A 51 -11.25 12.08 3.87
CA LEU A 51 -10.73 12.80 5.02
C LEU A 51 -10.78 14.32 4.82
N GLN A 52 -10.53 14.83 3.61
CA GLN A 52 -10.69 16.25 3.29
C GLN A 52 -12.12 16.73 3.57
N GLU A 53 -13.13 15.99 3.11
CA GLU A 53 -14.53 16.32 3.38
C GLU A 53 -14.89 16.24 4.87
N LEU A 54 -14.33 15.29 5.60
CA LEU A 54 -14.54 15.16 7.04
C LEU A 54 -13.86 16.30 7.82
N LEU A 55 -12.65 16.68 7.43
CA LEU A 55 -11.88 17.71 8.10
C LEU A 55 -12.55 19.08 7.95
N LYS A 56 -13.14 19.41 6.80
CA LYS A 56 -13.88 20.68 6.59
C LYS A 56 -14.92 21.00 7.67
N LYS A 57 -15.43 20.00 8.41
CA LYS A 57 -16.59 20.15 9.29
C LYS A 57 -16.34 20.05 10.80
N GLU A 58 -15.19 19.56 11.28
CA GLU A 58 -14.70 19.59 12.69
C GLU A 58 -13.62 18.53 12.92
N HIS A 59 -12.42 18.94 13.38
CA HIS A 59 -11.19 18.21 13.06
C HIS A 59 -10.77 17.09 14.02
N ALA A 60 -10.87 17.24 15.35
CA ALA A 60 -10.25 16.27 16.27
C ALA A 60 -11.16 15.09 16.68
N PRO A 61 -12.43 15.31 17.10
CA PRO A 61 -13.27 14.22 17.61
C PRO A 61 -13.70 13.22 16.52
N VAL A 62 -13.83 13.67 15.27
CA VAL A 62 -14.19 12.80 14.13
C VAL A 62 -13.03 11.87 13.79
N ILE A 63 -11.81 12.39 13.72
CA ILE A 63 -10.62 11.59 13.40
C ILE A 63 -10.35 10.53 14.48
N GLU A 64 -10.52 10.87 15.76
CA GLU A 64 -10.41 9.88 16.83
C GLU A 64 -11.53 8.81 16.81
N ARG A 65 -12.73 9.15 16.29
CA ARG A 65 -13.76 8.13 16.01
C ARG A 65 -13.35 7.20 14.87
N VAL A 66 -12.80 7.73 13.79
CA VAL A 66 -12.27 6.94 12.66
C VAL A 66 -11.16 6.01 13.12
N ARG A 67 -10.19 6.53 13.88
CA ARG A 67 -9.08 5.76 14.46
C ARG A 67 -9.57 4.56 15.27
N ARG A 68 -10.49 4.79 16.22
CA ARG A 68 -11.06 3.71 17.05
C ARG A 68 -11.80 2.67 16.23
N ARG A 69 -12.53 3.09 15.19
CA ARG A 69 -13.22 2.18 14.28
C ARG A 69 -12.23 1.30 13.52
N ILE A 70 -11.19 1.88 12.94
CA ILE A 70 -10.13 1.15 12.23
C ILE A 70 -9.52 0.08 13.14
N LEU A 71 -9.14 0.43 14.37
CA LEU A 71 -8.53 -0.53 15.30
C LEU A 71 -9.47 -1.69 15.67
N ARG A 72 -10.76 -1.42 15.88
CA ARG A 72 -11.74 -2.49 16.13
C ARG A 72 -11.91 -3.41 14.92
N ASP A 73 -12.07 -2.81 13.74
CA ASP A 73 -12.32 -3.56 12.51
C ASP A 73 -11.08 -4.40 12.14
N LEU A 74 -9.87 -3.86 12.37
CA LEU A 74 -8.62 -4.60 12.21
C LEU A 74 -8.53 -5.76 13.19
N LYS A 75 -8.79 -5.55 14.49
CA LYS A 75 -8.78 -6.65 15.47
C LYS A 75 -9.69 -7.80 15.02
N HIS A 76 -10.89 -7.49 14.54
CA HIS A 76 -11.80 -8.51 14.03
C HIS A 76 -11.24 -9.21 12.79
N ARG A 77 -10.74 -8.46 11.80
CA ARG A 77 -10.18 -9.03 10.56
C ARG A 77 -8.91 -9.83 10.78
N CYS A 78 -8.00 -9.37 11.62
CA CYS A 78 -6.79 -10.09 11.99
C CYS A 78 -7.12 -11.44 12.64
N CYS A 79 -8.12 -11.46 13.52
CA CYS A 79 -8.62 -12.70 14.12
C CYS A 79 -9.19 -13.66 13.06
N CYS A 80 -9.99 -13.15 12.10
CA CYS A 80 -10.50 -13.96 10.98
C CYS A 80 -9.38 -14.53 10.10
N LEU A 81 -8.30 -13.76 9.92
CA LEU A 81 -7.11 -14.17 9.18
C LEU A 81 -6.13 -15.03 9.99
N LYS A 82 -6.40 -15.25 11.28
CA LYS A 82 -5.55 -15.99 12.23
C LYS A 82 -4.12 -15.46 12.27
N LEU A 83 -3.96 -14.14 12.22
CA LEU A 83 -2.65 -13.51 12.37
C LEU A 83 -2.09 -13.78 13.77
N CYS A 84 -0.77 -13.93 13.87
CA CYS A 84 -0.13 -14.04 15.17
C CYS A 84 -0.13 -12.66 15.87
N PRO A 85 0.02 -12.60 17.21
CA PRO A 85 -0.03 -11.34 17.95
C PRO A 85 0.94 -10.26 17.43
N ASP A 86 2.12 -10.66 16.97
CA ASP A 86 3.10 -9.74 16.40
C ASP A 86 2.63 -9.15 15.06
N ASP A 87 2.03 -9.98 14.20
CA ASP A 87 1.43 -9.54 12.94
C ASP A 87 0.20 -8.65 13.16
N GLU A 88 -0.63 -8.95 14.18
CA GLU A 88 -1.76 -8.09 14.56
C GLU A 88 -1.26 -6.70 14.97
N LYS A 89 -0.21 -6.66 15.80
CA LYS A 89 0.42 -5.41 16.24
C LYS A 89 1.02 -4.64 15.08
N ALA A 90 1.81 -5.31 14.23
CA ALA A 90 2.40 -4.68 13.04
C ALA A 90 1.33 -4.11 12.11
N THR A 91 0.23 -4.83 11.92
CA THR A 91 -0.92 -4.38 11.11
C THR A 91 -1.59 -3.14 11.71
N ALA A 92 -1.81 -3.13 13.03
CA ALA A 92 -2.39 -1.98 13.72
C ALA A 92 -1.47 -0.75 13.66
N ASP A 93 -0.18 -0.92 13.92
CA ASP A 93 0.82 0.15 13.85
C ASP A 93 0.89 0.73 12.44
N TYR A 94 0.90 -0.12 11.41
CA TYR A 94 0.88 0.31 10.02
C TYR A 94 -0.39 1.11 9.69
N ALA A 95 -1.56 0.63 10.09
CA ALA A 95 -2.82 1.34 9.84
C ALA A 95 -2.86 2.73 10.51
N LEU A 96 -2.29 2.87 11.71
CA LEU A 96 -2.17 4.17 12.38
C LEU A 96 -1.19 5.10 11.66
N GLN A 97 -0.10 4.59 11.11
CA GLN A 97 0.83 5.38 10.28
C GLN A 97 0.16 5.87 9.00
N ILE A 98 -0.64 5.01 8.34
CA ILE A 98 -1.42 5.37 7.16
C ILE A 98 -2.44 6.44 7.51
N LEU A 99 -3.24 6.26 8.56
CA LEU A 99 -4.22 7.27 8.99
C LEU A 99 -3.55 8.62 9.28
N LYS A 100 -2.45 8.62 10.04
CA LYS A 100 -1.69 9.85 10.34
C LYS A 100 -1.22 10.54 9.06
N SER A 101 -0.71 9.79 8.09
CA SER A 101 -0.22 10.33 6.83
C SER A 101 -1.36 10.88 5.96
N ALA A 102 -2.48 10.16 5.88
CA ALA A 102 -3.66 10.58 5.14
C ALA A 102 -4.31 11.83 5.75
N VAL A 103 -4.36 11.94 7.09
CA VAL A 103 -4.84 13.15 7.78
C VAL A 103 -3.93 14.35 7.50
N ARG A 104 -2.61 14.14 7.50
CA ARG A 104 -1.64 15.19 7.15
C ARG A 104 -1.82 15.67 5.71
N GLU A 105 -1.95 14.76 4.74
CA GLU A 105 -2.17 15.09 3.33
C GLU A 105 -3.53 15.74 3.09
N ALA A 106 -4.58 15.26 3.77
CA ALA A 106 -5.91 15.85 3.67
C ALA A 106 -5.95 17.29 4.22
N GLY A 107 -5.12 17.61 5.21
CA GLY A 107 -5.02 18.96 5.78
C GLY A 107 -4.04 19.90 5.07
N SER A 108 -3.26 19.42 4.09
CA SER A 108 -2.26 20.24 3.39
C SER A 108 -2.79 20.93 2.12
N ARG A 109 -4.03 20.65 1.72
CA ARG A 109 -4.69 21.13 0.50
C ARG A 109 -5.96 21.91 0.84
#